data_AF-A0AAN9VME3-F1
#
_entry.id   AF-A0AAN9VME3-F1
#
_cell.length_a   1.000
_cell.length_b   1.000
_cell.length_c   1.000
_cell.angle_alpha   90.00
_cell.angle_beta   90.00
_cell.angle_gamma   90.00
#
_symmetry.space_group_name_H-M   'P 1'
#
loop_
_entity.id
_entity.type
_entity.pdbx_description
1 polymer ?
#
loop_
_entity_poly.entity_id
_entity_poly.type
_entity_poly.pdbx_seq_one_letter_code
_entity_poly.pdbx_strand_id
1 'polypeptide(L)'
;MSEVTDLYFDSEDDDEVFDESKTVEAEEGEGREDPTKPRNLEGRRVINLGDPVDHQDAATKLYVDNQFTNAREFTNHTSKEQIKRLDEMRSDLHNLSAKQTLYLRQLQYPGPFNADLFRISNVGNPEEDRDGTPRSYVDCKVKELKKEVDKLPPIRLSKQGNVNMRKLRLVNVAPPRNKDDAVTKQYVDANMNLFTRSALPQDNNFNQQRIINVADPIEETDVVNLRTLRRFLNTN
;
A
#
# COMPACT_ATOMS: atom_id res chain seq x y z
N MET A 1 -24.98 -81.06 -128.99
CA MET A 1 -26.03 -80.25 -128.35
C MET A 1 -25.63 -80.16 -126.89
N SER A 2 -24.78 -79.23 -126.48
CA SER A 2 -25.10 -77.82 -126.17
C SER A 2 -26.32 -77.73 -125.26
N GLU A 3 -26.11 -77.72 -123.95
CA GLU A 3 -26.40 -76.55 -123.13
C GLU A 3 -25.61 -76.63 -121.81
N VAL A 4 -25.02 -75.49 -121.45
CA VAL A 4 -24.26 -75.17 -120.25
C VAL A 4 -25.07 -74.11 -119.54
N THR A 5 -25.38 -74.31 -118.26
CA THR A 5 -25.86 -73.36 -117.23
C THR A 5 -26.40 -74.23 -116.09
N ASP A 6 -26.02 -74.14 -114.81
CA ASP A 6 -25.56 -72.99 -114.04
C ASP A 6 -24.61 -73.40 -112.90
N LEU A 7 -23.71 -72.46 -112.60
CA LEU A 7 -22.92 -72.32 -111.38
C LEU A 7 -23.76 -71.59 -110.32
N TYR A 8 -23.31 -71.69 -109.06
CA TYR A 8 -23.78 -70.97 -107.85
C TYR A 8 -25.05 -71.55 -107.20
N PHE A 9 -25.14 -71.80 -105.89
CA PHE A 9 -24.48 -71.21 -104.71
C PHE A 9 -24.24 -72.29 -103.64
N ASP A 10 -23.09 -72.20 -102.94
CA ASP A 10 -22.94 -72.71 -101.57
C ASP A 10 -24.05 -72.10 -100.70
N SER A 11 -24.93 -72.96 -100.19
CA SER A 11 -25.62 -72.73 -98.93
C SER A 11 -25.23 -73.89 -98.03
N GLU A 12 -24.07 -73.75 -97.40
CA GLU A 12 -23.86 -74.19 -96.02
C GLU A 12 -25.08 -73.72 -95.23
N ASP A 13 -25.97 -74.65 -94.85
CA ASP A 13 -26.95 -74.55 -93.78
C ASP A 13 -27.94 -75.71 -93.97
N ASP A 14 -27.55 -76.91 -93.58
CA ASP A 14 -28.49 -77.99 -93.28
C ASP A 14 -28.05 -78.63 -91.96
N ASP A 15 -28.58 -78.02 -90.91
CA ASP A 15 -29.02 -78.66 -89.67
C ASP A 15 -27.96 -79.51 -88.93
N GLU A 16 -26.99 -78.85 -88.31
CA GLU A 16 -26.46 -79.35 -87.03
C GLU A 16 -27.65 -79.43 -86.06
N VAL A 17 -28.18 -80.64 -85.92
CA VAL A 17 -29.09 -81.05 -84.87
C VAL A 17 -28.48 -80.57 -83.56
N PHE A 18 -29.01 -79.46 -83.05
CA PHE A 18 -28.69 -78.95 -81.73
C PHE A 18 -29.15 -80.02 -80.75
N ASP A 19 -28.22 -80.87 -80.34
CA ASP A 19 -28.44 -81.86 -79.32
C ASP A 19 -28.70 -81.12 -78.01
N GLU A 20 -29.97 -80.84 -77.73
CA GLU A 20 -30.46 -80.30 -76.46
C GLU A 20 -30.15 -81.24 -75.27
N SER A 21 -29.48 -82.39 -75.49
CA SER A 21 -28.90 -83.23 -74.44
C SER A 21 -27.45 -82.89 -74.06
N LYS A 22 -26.83 -81.85 -74.65
CA LYS A 22 -25.69 -81.16 -74.01
C LYS A 22 -26.20 -80.35 -72.81
N THR A 23 -26.60 -81.11 -71.80
CA THR A 23 -26.42 -80.71 -70.41
C THR A 23 -25.02 -80.13 -70.33
N VAL A 24 -24.94 -78.83 -70.04
CA VAL A 24 -23.74 -78.30 -69.41
C VAL A 24 -23.67 -79.11 -68.13
N GLU A 25 -22.84 -80.15 -68.14
CA GLU A 25 -22.33 -80.72 -66.90
C GLU A 25 -21.62 -79.54 -66.22
N ALA A 26 -22.40 -78.79 -65.45
CA ALA A 26 -21.86 -78.17 -64.27
C ALA A 26 -21.24 -79.34 -63.55
N GLU A 27 -19.91 -79.47 -63.63
CA GLU A 27 -19.17 -80.41 -62.82
C GLU A 27 -19.69 -80.17 -61.40
N GLU A 28 -20.58 -81.07 -60.96
CA GLU A 28 -21.01 -81.16 -59.58
C GLU A 28 -19.79 -81.67 -58.85
N GLY A 29 -18.87 -80.73 -58.58
CA GLY A 29 -17.76 -80.94 -57.69
C GLY A 29 -18.32 -81.49 -56.39
N GLU A 30 -18.06 -82.76 -56.15
CA GLU A 30 -18.44 -83.45 -54.94
C GLU A 30 -18.00 -82.61 -53.73
N GLY A 31 -18.96 -82.26 -52.87
CA GLY A 31 -18.70 -81.56 -51.61
C GLY A 31 -19.19 -80.11 -51.55
N ARG A 32 -20.50 -79.88 -51.71
CA ARG A 32 -21.14 -78.72 -51.06
C ARG A 32 -21.12 -78.94 -49.55
N GLU A 33 -20.00 -78.58 -48.91
CA GLU A 33 -19.90 -78.55 -47.46
C GLU A 33 -20.94 -77.61 -46.88
N ASP A 34 -21.71 -78.11 -45.91
CA ASP A 34 -22.69 -77.37 -45.11
C ASP A 34 -22.08 -76.02 -44.69
N PRO A 35 -22.64 -74.88 -45.16
CA PRO A 35 -22.06 -73.56 -44.92
C PRO A 35 -22.10 -73.17 -43.44
N THR A 36 -22.81 -73.92 -42.60
CA THR A 36 -22.87 -73.72 -41.15
C THR A 36 -21.78 -74.48 -40.38
N LYS A 37 -21.03 -75.37 -41.04
CA LYS A 37 -19.93 -76.11 -40.43
C LYS A 37 -18.59 -75.39 -40.62
N PRO A 38 -17.66 -75.49 -39.64
CA PRO A 38 -16.33 -74.90 -39.77
C PRO A 38 -15.58 -75.42 -41.00
N ARG A 39 -15.02 -74.51 -41.80
CA ARG A 39 -14.19 -74.86 -42.96
C ARG A 39 -12.71 -74.81 -42.64
N ASN A 40 -11.98 -75.86 -42.98
CA ASN A 40 -10.52 -75.88 -42.94
C ASN A 40 -9.98 -75.45 -44.32
N LEU A 41 -9.17 -74.38 -44.36
CA LEU A 41 -8.58 -73.87 -45.60
C LEU A 41 -7.21 -74.51 -45.95
N GLU A 42 -6.72 -75.45 -45.14
CA GLU A 42 -5.46 -76.18 -45.37
C GLU A 42 -4.24 -75.25 -45.56
N GLY A 43 -4.25 -74.10 -44.86
CA GLY A 43 -3.19 -73.10 -44.96
C GLY A 43 -3.26 -72.22 -46.22
N ARG A 44 -4.32 -72.30 -47.02
CA ARG A 44 -4.54 -71.39 -48.16
C ARG A 44 -4.81 -69.96 -47.67
N ARG A 45 -4.32 -68.98 -48.44
CA ARG A 45 -4.53 -67.55 -48.17
C ARG A 45 -5.93 -67.13 -48.59
N VAL A 46 -6.56 -66.28 -47.79
CA VAL A 46 -7.77 -65.53 -48.16
C VAL A 46 -7.34 -64.21 -48.80
N ILE A 47 -7.84 -63.91 -49.99
CA ILE A 47 -7.58 -62.65 -50.71
C ILE A 47 -8.88 -61.86 -50.85
N ASN A 48 -8.78 -60.54 -51.03
CA ASN A 48 -9.92 -59.62 -51.17
C ASN A 48 -10.89 -59.59 -49.97
N LEU A 49 -10.37 -59.83 -48.76
CA LEU A 49 -11.13 -59.63 -47.53
C LEU A 49 -11.34 -58.13 -47.30
N GLY A 50 -12.59 -57.71 -47.14
CA GLY A 50 -12.94 -56.33 -46.80
C GLY A 50 -12.66 -55.98 -45.34
N ASP A 51 -12.90 -54.73 -44.97
CA ASP A 51 -12.86 -54.33 -43.56
C ASP A 51 -14.03 -54.97 -42.79
N PRO A 52 -13.82 -55.44 -41.55
CA PRO A 52 -14.88 -56.04 -40.75
C PRO A 52 -15.94 -54.98 -40.40
N VAL A 53 -17.21 -55.39 -40.46
CA VAL A 53 -18.37 -54.56 -40.07
C VAL A 53 -18.97 -55.10 -38.76
N ASP A 54 -19.12 -56.42 -38.66
CA ASP A 54 -19.69 -57.11 -37.50
C ASP A 54 -18.60 -57.76 -36.62
N HIS A 55 -18.95 -58.05 -35.37
CA HIS A 55 -18.02 -58.60 -34.37
C HIS A 55 -17.48 -60.00 -34.70
N GLN A 56 -18.11 -60.72 -35.65
CA GLN A 56 -17.71 -62.07 -36.07
C GLN A 56 -16.96 -62.08 -37.40
N ASP A 57 -16.78 -60.92 -38.04
CA ASP A 57 -16.07 -60.83 -39.30
C ASP A 57 -14.58 -61.11 -39.13
N ALA A 58 -13.98 -61.74 -40.14
CA ALA A 58 -12.54 -61.83 -40.24
C ALA A 58 -11.95 -60.45 -40.57
N ALA A 59 -10.91 -60.04 -39.86
CA ALA A 59 -10.23 -58.76 -40.09
C ALA A 59 -8.90 -58.96 -40.82
N THR A 60 -8.55 -58.02 -41.72
CA THR A 60 -7.19 -57.97 -42.27
C THR A 60 -6.20 -57.54 -41.20
N LYS A 61 -4.95 -58.00 -41.31
CA LYS A 61 -3.87 -57.54 -40.41
C LYS A 61 -3.69 -56.03 -40.47
N LEU A 62 -3.78 -55.44 -41.67
CA LEU A 62 -3.70 -53.99 -41.87
C LEU A 62 -4.77 -53.25 -41.07
N TYR A 63 -6.02 -53.73 -41.10
CA TYR A 63 -7.10 -53.16 -40.30
C TYR A 63 -6.78 -53.20 -38.82
N VAL A 64 -6.38 -54.36 -38.28
CA VAL A 64 -6.04 -54.54 -36.86
C VAL A 64 -4.86 -53.65 -36.44
N ASP A 65 -3.81 -53.59 -37.26
CA ASP A 65 -2.62 -52.77 -37.00
C ASP A 65 -2.97 -51.27 -36.99
N ASN A 66 -3.85 -50.82 -37.88
CA ASN A 66 -4.32 -49.43 -37.93
C ASN A 66 -5.16 -49.06 -36.69
N GLN A 67 -6.09 -49.94 -36.28
CA GLN A 67 -6.88 -49.71 -35.05
C GLN A 67 -5.98 -49.59 -33.82
N PHE A 68 -4.97 -50.45 -33.72
CA PHE A 68 -4.01 -50.43 -32.62
C PHE A 68 -3.12 -49.17 -32.63
N THR A 69 -2.71 -48.71 -33.80
CA THR A 69 -1.91 -47.48 -33.98
C THR A 69 -2.71 -46.25 -33.56
N ASN A 70 -3.95 -46.12 -34.03
CA ASN A 70 -4.84 -45.01 -33.68
C ASN A 70 -5.12 -44.95 -32.16
N ALA A 71 -5.34 -46.11 -31.53
CA ALA A 71 -5.52 -46.20 -30.09
C ALA A 71 -4.26 -45.74 -29.31
N ARG A 72 -3.07 -46.13 -29.77
CA ARG A 72 -1.80 -45.68 -29.17
C ARG A 72 -1.59 -44.19 -29.29
N GLU A 73 -1.88 -43.60 -30.44
CA GLU A 73 -1.74 -42.15 -30.65
C GLU A 73 -2.66 -41.36 -29.70
N PHE A 74 -3.91 -41.78 -29.54
CA PHE A 74 -4.86 -41.13 -28.64
C PHE A 74 -4.42 -41.14 -27.16
N THR A 75 -3.88 -42.28 -26.70
CA THR A 75 -3.33 -42.39 -25.33
C THR A 75 -2.11 -41.49 -25.14
N ASN A 76 -1.21 -41.44 -26.13
CA ASN A 76 -0.01 -40.61 -26.07
C ASN A 76 -0.32 -39.11 -26.08
N HIS A 77 -1.28 -38.65 -26.87
CA HIS A 77 -1.67 -37.24 -26.92
C HIS A 77 -2.30 -36.77 -25.61
N THR A 78 -3.21 -37.55 -25.04
CA THR A 78 -3.89 -37.19 -23.78
C THR A 78 -2.91 -37.13 -22.62
N SER A 79 -2.00 -38.10 -22.51
CA SER A 79 -0.97 -38.09 -21.46
C SER A 79 0.04 -36.95 -21.61
N LYS A 80 0.45 -36.60 -22.84
CA LYS A 80 1.38 -35.48 -23.08
C LYS A 80 0.78 -34.13 -22.67
N GLU A 81 -0.47 -33.87 -23.03
CA GLU A 81 -1.15 -32.62 -22.64
C GLU A 81 -1.39 -32.56 -21.13
N GLN A 82 -1.71 -33.69 -20.48
CA GLN A 82 -1.84 -33.75 -19.03
C GLN A 82 -0.51 -33.51 -18.32
N ILE A 83 0.60 -34.09 -18.81
CA ILE A 83 1.95 -33.88 -18.27
C ILE A 83 2.36 -32.41 -18.40
N LYS A 84 2.14 -31.79 -19.57
CA LYS A 84 2.44 -30.38 -19.81
C LYS A 84 1.71 -29.47 -18.83
N ARG A 85 0.39 -29.69 -18.62
CA ARG A 85 -0.39 -28.91 -17.64
C ARG A 85 0.12 -29.09 -16.22
N LEU A 86 0.54 -30.30 -15.84
CA LEU A 86 1.11 -30.57 -14.52
C LEU A 86 2.45 -29.84 -14.32
N ASP A 87 3.30 -29.77 -15.35
CA ASP A 87 4.56 -29.03 -15.30
C ASP A 87 4.34 -27.51 -15.20
N GLU A 88 3.37 -26.98 -15.95
CA GLU A 88 2.94 -25.58 -15.86
C GLU A 88 2.43 -25.25 -14.45
N MET A 89 1.51 -26.07 -13.91
CA MET A 89 1.01 -25.91 -12.53
C MET A 89 2.13 -25.99 -11.49
N ARG A 90 3.09 -26.90 -11.68
CA ARG A 90 4.24 -27.05 -10.76
C ARG A 90 5.15 -25.82 -10.81
N SER A 91 5.37 -25.25 -11.98
CA SER A 91 6.10 -23.99 -12.17
C SER A 91 5.39 -22.83 -11.47
N ASP A 92 4.08 -22.70 -11.66
CA ASP A 92 3.27 -21.67 -11.01
C ASP A 92 3.29 -21.80 -9.49
N LEU A 93 3.19 -23.01 -8.95
CA LEU A 93 3.30 -23.29 -7.52
C LEU A 93 4.68 -22.90 -6.97
N HIS A 94 5.75 -23.23 -7.68
CA HIS A 94 7.11 -22.83 -7.32
C HIS A 94 7.27 -21.30 -7.30
N ASN A 95 6.72 -20.60 -8.29
CA ASN A 95 6.76 -19.15 -8.38
C ASN A 95 5.92 -18.47 -7.28
N LEU A 96 4.76 -19.02 -6.95
CA LEU A 96 3.91 -18.52 -5.86
C LEU A 96 4.59 -18.71 -4.50
N SER A 97 5.17 -19.89 -4.26
CA SER A 97 5.94 -20.19 -3.06
C SER A 97 7.14 -19.26 -2.91
N ALA A 98 7.87 -18.99 -4.00
CA ALA A 98 8.99 -18.05 -4.00
C ALA A 98 8.55 -16.62 -3.66
N LYS A 99 7.45 -16.13 -4.24
CA LYS A 99 6.88 -14.80 -3.92
C LYS A 99 6.45 -14.70 -2.47
N GLN A 100 5.79 -15.73 -1.94
CA GLN A 100 5.35 -15.77 -0.55
C GLN A 100 6.54 -15.82 0.42
N THR A 101 7.59 -16.58 0.07
CA THR A 101 8.83 -16.68 0.84
C THR A 101 9.59 -15.35 0.88
N LEU A 102 9.64 -14.59 -0.23
CA LEU A 102 10.27 -13.27 -0.27
C LEU A 102 9.54 -12.24 0.60
N TYR A 103 8.20 -12.26 0.58
CA TYR A 103 7.37 -11.39 1.42
C TYR A 103 7.58 -11.67 2.91
N LEU A 104 7.66 -12.95 3.29
CA LEU A 104 7.94 -13.36 4.66
C LEU A 104 9.38 -13.02 5.08
N ARG A 105 10.38 -13.21 4.21
CA ARG A 105 11.78 -12.89 4.52
C ARG A 105 12.01 -11.40 4.82
N GLN A 106 11.28 -10.51 4.15
CA GLN A 106 11.35 -9.07 4.44
C GLN A 106 10.76 -8.73 5.82
N LEU A 107 9.70 -9.42 6.23
CA LEU A 107 9.06 -9.24 7.55
C LEU A 107 9.79 -9.97 8.68
N GLN A 108 10.59 -10.98 8.36
CA GLN A 108 11.29 -11.85 9.30
C GLN A 108 12.76 -11.44 9.52
N TYR A 109 13.20 -10.35 8.87
CA TYR A 109 14.51 -9.78 9.14
C TYR A 109 14.48 -9.09 10.51
N PRO A 110 15.46 -9.34 11.40
CA PRO A 110 15.52 -8.74 12.75
C PRO A 110 15.84 -7.23 12.74
N GLY A 111 15.64 -6.55 11.61
CA GLY A 111 15.92 -5.14 11.40
C GLY A 111 14.66 -4.27 11.41
N PRO A 112 14.83 -2.94 11.39
CA PRO A 112 13.71 -2.01 11.29
C PRO A 112 12.98 -2.21 9.96
N PHE A 113 11.65 -2.25 10.00
CA PHE A 113 10.82 -2.22 8.80
C PHE A 113 10.96 -0.87 8.10
N ASN A 114 11.40 -0.87 6.85
CA ASN A 114 11.42 0.31 5.99
C ASN A 114 10.29 0.21 4.97
N ALA A 115 9.33 1.13 5.03
CA ALA A 115 8.22 1.23 4.08
C ALA A 115 8.56 2.10 2.84
N ASP A 116 9.80 2.55 2.71
CA ASP A 116 10.22 3.57 1.75
C ASP A 116 9.28 4.79 1.79
N LEU A 117 8.68 5.16 0.65
CA LEU A 117 7.70 6.25 0.55
C LEU A 117 6.26 5.75 0.57
N PHE A 118 6.03 4.47 0.91
CA PHE A 118 4.69 3.92 0.99
C PHE A 118 4.01 4.32 2.30
N ARG A 119 2.76 4.76 2.18
CA ARG A 119 1.90 5.02 3.32
C ARG A 119 1.49 3.71 3.98
N ILE A 120 1.68 3.62 5.29
CA ILE A 120 1.10 2.57 6.13
C ILE A 120 -0.30 3.02 6.56
N SER A 121 -1.33 2.24 6.22
CA SER A 121 -2.73 2.49 6.60
C SER A 121 -3.15 1.59 7.75
N ASN A 122 -4.29 1.92 8.40
CA ASN A 122 -4.89 1.14 9.49
C ASN A 122 -3.97 0.89 10.70
N VAL A 123 -3.06 1.83 11.00
CA VAL A 123 -2.27 1.81 12.23
C VAL A 123 -3.15 2.26 13.40
N GLY A 124 -3.27 1.40 14.42
CA GLY A 124 -3.99 1.70 15.66
C GLY A 124 -3.26 2.73 16.52
N ASN A 125 -3.91 3.22 17.58
CA ASN A 125 -3.22 4.06 18.56
C ASN A 125 -2.16 3.23 19.31
N PRO A 126 -1.04 3.83 19.75
CA PRO A 126 -0.02 3.11 20.50
C PRO A 126 -0.55 2.69 21.88
N GLU A 127 -0.23 1.47 22.29
CA GLU A 127 -0.50 0.92 23.63
C GLU A 127 0.79 0.74 24.43
N GLU A 128 1.92 0.51 23.75
CA GLU A 128 3.25 0.32 24.32
C GLU A 128 4.23 1.40 23.85
N ASP A 129 5.33 1.59 24.59
CA ASP A 129 6.33 2.64 24.34
C ASP A 129 7.01 2.57 22.97
N ARG A 130 7.03 1.38 22.35
CA ARG A 130 7.72 1.13 21.06
C ARG A 130 6.77 1.03 19.87
N ASP A 131 5.49 1.29 20.07
CA ASP A 131 4.51 1.23 19.00
C ASP A 131 4.66 2.39 18.02
N GLY A 132 4.46 2.09 16.73
CA GLY A 132 4.27 3.12 15.72
C GLY A 132 2.95 3.84 15.95
N THR A 133 2.95 5.17 15.92
CA THR A 133 1.74 5.96 16.17
C THR A 133 1.19 6.62 14.90
N PRO A 134 -0.14 6.67 14.70
CA PRO A 134 -0.73 7.46 13.63
C PRO A 134 -0.58 8.95 13.95
N ARG A 135 -0.47 9.77 12.90
CA ARG A 135 -0.38 11.24 13.04
C ARG A 135 -1.55 11.83 13.83
N SER A 136 -2.75 11.26 13.67
CA SER A 136 -3.95 11.70 14.38
C SER A 136 -3.80 11.62 15.90
N TYR A 137 -3.14 10.59 16.42
CA TYR A 137 -2.89 10.44 17.85
C TYR A 137 -1.97 11.57 18.36
N VAL A 138 -0.86 11.83 17.65
CA VAL A 138 0.07 12.91 17.97
C VAL A 138 -0.63 14.27 17.94
N ASP A 139 -1.39 14.54 16.89
CA ASP A 139 -2.13 15.81 16.73
C ASP A 139 -3.17 16.01 17.86
N CYS A 140 -3.85 14.93 18.28
CA CYS A 140 -4.74 14.95 19.44
C CYS A 140 -4.00 15.29 20.74
N LYS A 141 -2.86 14.62 21.01
CA LYS A 141 -2.06 14.88 22.22
C LYS A 141 -1.48 16.29 22.27
N VAL A 142 -1.00 16.80 21.13
CA VAL A 142 -0.54 18.19 21.02
C VAL A 142 -1.69 19.17 21.28
N LYS A 143 -2.89 18.88 20.77
CA LYS A 143 -4.08 19.70 21.01
C LYS A 143 -4.49 19.71 22.48
N GLU A 144 -4.41 18.57 23.16
CA GLU A 144 -4.64 18.47 24.61
C GLU A 144 -3.63 19.31 25.40
N LEU A 145 -2.34 19.17 25.10
CA LEU A 145 -1.27 19.94 25.74
C LEU A 145 -1.44 21.45 25.54
N LYS A 146 -1.84 21.89 24.33
CA LYS A 146 -2.11 23.31 24.06
C LYS A 146 -3.20 23.88 24.98
N LYS A 147 -4.26 23.12 25.26
CA LYS A 147 -5.31 23.56 26.19
C LYS A 147 -4.77 23.76 27.60
N GLU A 148 -3.90 22.87 28.07
CA GLU A 148 -3.27 23.01 29.39
C GLU A 148 -2.33 24.22 29.44
N VAL A 149 -1.54 24.42 28.38
CA VAL A 149 -0.66 25.59 28.25
C VAL A 149 -1.47 26.90 28.22
N ASP A 150 -2.65 26.91 27.62
CA ASP A 150 -3.53 28.09 27.57
C ASP A 150 -4.19 28.40 28.94
N LYS A 151 -4.31 27.39 29.83
CA LYS A 151 -4.77 27.60 31.22
C LYS A 151 -3.69 28.20 32.12
N LEU A 152 -2.42 28.11 31.74
CA LEU A 152 -1.34 28.68 32.55
C LEU A 152 -1.51 30.21 32.63
N PRO A 153 -1.37 30.81 33.82
CA PRO A 153 -1.45 32.26 33.96
C PRO A 153 -0.40 32.91 33.06
N PRO A 154 -0.74 33.95 32.28
CA PRO A 154 0.21 34.57 31.37
C PRO A 154 1.23 35.36 32.19
N ILE A 155 2.31 34.70 32.64
CA ILE A 155 3.60 35.39 32.73
C ILE A 155 4.20 35.34 31.32
N ARG A 156 3.52 36.01 30.39
CA ARG A 156 4.02 36.18 29.03
C ARG A 156 4.52 37.61 28.91
N LEU A 157 5.79 37.75 28.55
CA LEU A 157 6.33 39.02 28.07
C LEU A 157 5.50 39.45 26.85
N SER A 158 5.12 40.72 26.78
CA SER A 158 4.56 41.30 25.57
C SER A 158 5.60 41.23 24.44
N LYS A 159 5.19 41.51 23.20
CA LYS A 159 6.15 41.62 22.07
C LYS A 159 7.23 42.69 22.31
N GLN A 160 6.99 43.60 23.26
CA GLN A 160 7.89 44.67 23.69
C GLN A 160 8.61 44.33 25.01
N GLY A 161 8.47 43.12 25.54
CA GLY A 161 9.14 42.68 26.77
C GLY A 161 8.41 43.05 28.08
N ASN A 162 7.18 43.58 28.03
CA ASN A 162 6.46 44.02 29.24
C ASN A 162 5.60 42.90 29.85
N VAL A 163 5.51 42.82 31.18
CA VAL A 163 4.63 41.85 31.88
C VAL A 163 3.39 42.56 32.44
N ASN A 164 2.19 42.10 32.07
CA ASN A 164 0.94 42.56 32.66
C ASN A 164 0.43 41.54 33.69
N MET A 165 0.57 41.85 34.99
CA MET A 165 0.10 41.00 36.09
C MET A 165 -1.39 41.20 36.42
N ARG A 166 -2.14 42.01 35.65
CA ARG A 166 -3.54 42.39 35.90
C ARG A 166 -3.73 42.88 37.34
N LYS A 167 -4.61 42.24 38.13
CA LYS A 167 -4.86 42.54 39.55
C LYS A 167 -4.07 41.63 40.49
N LEU A 168 -3.00 40.98 40.01
CA LEU A 168 -2.13 40.14 40.82
C LEU A 168 -0.99 40.98 41.42
N ARG A 169 -0.46 40.51 42.55
CA ARG A 169 0.64 41.16 43.27
C ARG A 169 1.97 40.47 42.95
N LEU A 170 3.03 41.28 42.81
CA LEU A 170 4.40 40.79 42.89
C LEU A 170 4.79 40.69 44.36
N VAL A 171 5.20 39.50 44.81
CA VAL A 171 5.61 39.22 46.19
C VAL A 171 7.06 38.73 46.22
N ASN A 172 7.70 38.78 47.38
CA ASN A 172 9.08 38.32 47.58
C ASN A 172 10.13 39.01 46.68
N VAL A 173 9.93 40.30 46.39
CA VAL A 173 10.91 41.13 45.67
C VAL A 173 12.03 41.52 46.64
N ALA A 174 13.26 41.11 46.34
CA ALA A 174 14.45 41.47 47.10
C ALA A 174 14.83 42.95 46.90
N PRO A 175 15.70 43.54 47.76
CA PRO A 175 16.25 44.87 47.52
C PRO A 175 16.94 44.97 46.14
N PRO A 176 16.78 46.09 45.42
CA PRO A 176 17.39 46.26 44.10
C PRO A 176 18.93 46.27 44.19
N ARG A 177 19.59 45.73 43.17
CA ARG A 177 21.05 45.77 42.99
C ARG A 177 21.47 46.60 41.79
N ASN A 178 20.63 46.64 40.76
CA ASN A 178 20.84 47.43 39.54
C ASN A 178 19.79 48.53 39.41
N LYS A 179 20.09 49.53 38.57
CA LYS A 179 19.21 50.67 38.29
C LYS A 179 17.86 50.29 37.66
N ASP A 180 17.79 49.14 37.00
CA ASP A 180 16.62 48.68 36.25
C ASP A 180 15.81 47.62 37.02
N ASP A 181 16.19 47.32 38.27
CA ASP A 181 15.48 46.36 39.11
C ASP A 181 14.15 46.95 39.63
N ALA A 182 13.13 46.11 39.78
CA ALA A 182 11.90 46.50 40.46
C ALA A 182 12.16 46.74 41.96
N VAL A 183 11.53 47.76 42.54
CA VAL A 183 11.71 48.14 43.94
C VAL A 183 10.44 47.92 44.77
N THR A 184 10.60 47.51 46.02
CA THR A 184 9.47 47.47 46.97
C THR A 184 9.18 48.87 47.50
N LYS A 185 7.92 49.14 47.86
CA LYS A 185 7.54 50.39 48.53
C LYS A 185 8.34 50.63 49.82
N GLN A 186 8.60 49.57 50.59
CA GLN A 186 9.42 49.65 51.81
C GLN A 186 10.83 50.13 51.51
N TYR A 187 11.47 49.60 50.46
CA TYR A 187 12.80 50.05 50.06
C TYR A 187 12.79 51.53 49.67
N VAL A 188 11.81 51.96 48.88
CA VAL A 188 11.65 53.37 48.49
C VAL A 188 11.43 54.25 49.73
N ASP A 189 10.51 53.90 50.61
CA ASP A 189 10.19 54.69 51.82
C ASP A 189 11.39 54.80 52.78
N ALA A 190 12.22 53.77 52.87
CA ALA A 190 13.42 53.76 53.73
C ALA A 190 14.57 54.60 53.15
N ASN A 191 14.68 54.67 51.82
CA ASN A 191 15.75 55.39 51.12
C ASN A 191 15.34 56.78 50.64
N MET A 192 14.04 57.07 50.62
CA MET A 192 13.47 58.41 50.46
C MET A 192 13.59 59.20 51.77
N ASN A 193 14.82 59.58 52.12
CA ASN A 193 15.08 60.64 53.09
C ASN A 193 15.55 61.86 52.30
N LEU A 194 14.73 62.93 52.22
CA LEU A 194 15.21 64.33 52.29
C LEU A 194 14.16 65.45 52.13
N PHE A 195 12.89 65.20 51.77
CA PHE A 195 11.95 66.35 51.54
C PHE A 195 10.51 66.26 52.06
N THR A 196 10.01 65.13 52.59
CA THR A 196 8.54 65.03 52.82
C THR A 196 8.08 64.34 54.09
N ARG A 197 8.96 63.92 55.02
CA ARG A 197 8.48 63.40 56.30
C ARG A 197 8.46 64.45 57.39
N SER A 198 7.21 64.87 57.62
CA SER A 198 6.70 65.72 58.69
C SER A 198 7.02 67.18 58.49
N ALA A 199 6.04 68.02 58.88
CA ALA A 199 6.14 69.44 59.08
C ALA A 199 7.59 69.92 59.21
N LEU A 200 7.96 71.00 58.50
CA LEU A 200 9.03 71.85 58.99
C LEU A 200 8.83 71.90 60.51
N PRO A 201 9.76 71.35 61.33
CA PRO A 201 9.62 71.50 62.76
C PRO A 201 9.35 72.98 63.00
N GLN A 202 8.42 73.30 63.93
CA GLN A 202 8.06 74.70 64.21
C GLN A 202 9.33 75.56 64.37
N ASP A 203 10.42 74.93 64.83
CA ASP A 203 11.78 75.44 64.78
C ASP A 203 12.65 74.70 63.75
N ASN A 204 12.94 75.35 62.63
CA ASN A 204 14.00 74.91 61.72
C ASN A 204 15.36 75.35 62.26
N ASN A 205 16.07 74.45 62.94
CA ASN A 205 17.47 74.68 63.32
C ASN A 205 18.39 74.41 62.12
N PHE A 206 18.95 75.46 61.54
CA PHE A 206 19.88 75.37 60.42
C PHE A 206 21.33 75.01 60.84
N ASN A 207 21.59 74.62 62.09
CA ASN A 207 22.92 74.22 62.59
C ASN A 207 24.02 75.23 62.24
N GLN A 208 23.75 76.52 62.46
CA GLN A 208 24.63 77.65 62.12
C GLN A 208 24.94 77.80 60.62
N GLN A 209 24.22 77.11 59.74
CA GLN A 209 24.34 77.32 58.31
C GLN A 209 23.71 78.65 57.90
N ARG A 210 24.30 79.28 56.88
CA ARG A 210 23.77 80.51 56.29
C ARG A 210 22.50 80.21 55.50
N ILE A 211 21.46 81.01 55.74
CA ILE A 211 20.32 81.11 54.84
C ILE A 211 20.70 82.08 53.72
N ILE A 212 20.74 81.61 52.47
CA ILE A 212 21.03 82.42 51.29
C ILE A 212 19.77 82.64 50.47
N ASN A 213 19.78 83.66 49.59
CA ASN A 213 18.64 84.03 48.73
C ASN A 213 17.36 84.41 49.50
N VAL A 214 17.50 84.99 50.69
CA VAL A 214 16.37 85.58 51.44
C VAL A 214 15.94 86.86 50.73
N ALA A 215 14.68 86.91 50.30
CA ALA A 215 14.07 88.08 49.67
C ALA A 215 13.88 89.24 50.67
N ASP A 216 13.37 90.39 50.22
CA ASP A 216 12.95 91.44 51.15
C ASP A 216 11.70 90.95 51.91
N PRO A 217 11.63 91.18 53.25
CA PRO A 217 10.49 90.76 54.05
C PRO A 217 9.23 91.51 53.60
N ILE A 218 8.11 90.80 53.55
CA ILE A 218 6.79 91.34 53.18
C ILE A 218 5.90 91.41 54.43
N GLU A 219 5.90 90.35 55.25
CA GLU A 219 5.17 90.26 56.51
C GLU A 219 6.09 90.56 57.71
N GLU A 220 5.50 90.96 58.83
CA GLU A 220 6.26 91.32 60.05
C GLU A 220 7.04 90.15 60.66
N THR A 221 6.66 88.91 60.32
CA THR A 221 7.28 87.68 60.84
C THR A 221 8.31 87.07 59.88
N ASP A 222 8.55 87.69 58.73
CA ASP A 222 9.51 87.21 57.75
C ASP A 222 10.96 87.34 58.26
N VAL A 223 11.82 86.40 57.83
CA VAL A 223 13.26 86.51 58.05
C VAL A 223 13.80 87.71 57.28
N VAL A 224 14.45 88.63 57.99
CA VAL A 224 14.99 89.87 57.40
C VAL A 224 16.39 89.63 56.84
N ASN A 225 16.61 90.03 55.58
CA ASN A 225 17.95 90.04 55.01
C ASN A 225 18.79 91.25 55.49
N LEU A 226 20.12 91.10 55.49
CA LEU A 226 21.03 92.12 56.01
C LEU A 226 20.95 93.47 55.27
N ARG A 227 20.56 93.47 53.99
CA ARG A 227 20.38 94.70 53.20
C ARG A 227 19.22 95.52 53.75
N THR A 228 18.07 94.89 54.01
CA THR A 228 16.88 95.54 54.56
C THR A 228 17.15 96.07 55.98
N LEU A 229 17.79 95.25 56.83
CA LEU A 229 18.12 95.67 58.20
C LEU A 229 19.05 96.91 58.22
N ARG A 230 20.08 96.93 57.37
CA ARG A 230 21.00 98.08 57.28
C ARG A 230 20.31 99.37 56.83
N ARG A 231 19.35 99.27 55.91
CA ARG A 231 18.57 100.44 55.47
C ARG A 231 17.76 101.00 56.63
N PHE A 232 17.08 100.14 57.39
CA PHE A 232 16.25 100.55 58.53
C PHE A 232 17.06 101.23 59.65
N LEU A 233 18.25 100.69 59.96
CA LEU A 233 19.09 101.23 61.03
C LEU A 233 19.81 102.54 60.66
N ASN A 234 20.08 102.77 59.37
CA ASN A 234 20.77 103.98 58.89
C ASN A 234 19.82 105.16 58.59
N THR A 235 18.51 104.97 58.79
CA THR A 235 17.48 106.01 58.59
C THR A 235 16.98 106.67 59.88
N ASN A 236 17.58 106.33 61.03
CA ASN A 236 17.40 107.01 62.33
C ASN A 236 18.69 107.73 62.73
#